data_AF-A0A509L3J3-F1
#
_entry.id   AF-A0A509L3J3-F1
#
_cell.length_a   1.000
_cell.length_b   1.000
_cell.length_c   1.000
_cell.angle_alpha   90.00
_cell.angle_beta   90.00
_cell.angle_gamma   90.00
#
_symmetry.space_group_name_H-M   'P 1'
#
loop_
_entity.id
_entity.type
_entity.pdbx_description
1 polymer ?
#
loop_
_entity_poly.entity_id
_entity_poly.type
_entity_poly.pdbx_seq_one_letter_code
_entity_poly.pdbx_strand_id
1 'polypeptide(L)'
;MGSSGPITIAGSLVISNACTLAGICLAQLINPGTPIVYGLGGSPTDMKTGGYINASPEDAKHTAIVTALSQYYNIPCRSQGALTESFSLDYQAGMESSMMLTTAALSGVHVSLHACGTYGSMLAMSFEKFIADEDLCCAIKTLMKPIEFSEDAFAMDLIKKLGTSGTYLLESHTATRCRSEFFIPDLNIRTIHSKWLEMEPRQMDQRASQLLEKRLLAYEKPDIDPLIEKDLINYVENKKQ
;
A
#
# COMPACT_ATOMS: atom_id res chain seq x y z
N MET A 1 3.28 -22.09 0.44
CA MET A 1 3.96 -22.99 1.42
C MET A 1 3.04 -24.16 1.70
N GLY A 2 3.53 -25.41 1.61
CA GLY A 2 2.71 -26.60 1.84
C GLY A 2 2.03 -27.18 0.59
N SER A 3 2.29 -26.59 -0.59
CA SER A 3 1.82 -27.08 -1.88
C SER A 3 3.00 -27.16 -2.88
N SER A 4 3.38 -26.03 -3.48
CA SER A 4 4.51 -25.92 -4.42
C SER A 4 5.90 -25.84 -3.77
N GLY A 5 5.97 -25.94 -2.44
CA GLY A 5 7.21 -25.87 -1.66
C GLY A 5 6.97 -26.31 -0.21
N PRO A 6 8.06 -26.49 0.59
CA PRO A 6 7.95 -26.94 1.97
C PRO A 6 6.98 -26.11 2.80
N ILE A 7 6.24 -26.72 3.73
CA ILE A 7 5.30 -25.99 4.59
C ILE A 7 6.00 -25.00 5.54
N THR A 8 7.29 -25.21 5.82
CA THR A 8 8.07 -24.31 6.66
C THR A 8 8.49 -23.06 5.89
N ILE A 9 8.38 -21.89 6.52
CA ILE A 9 8.78 -20.60 5.93
C ILE A 9 10.24 -20.66 5.44
N ALA A 10 11.14 -21.19 6.26
CA ALA A 10 12.56 -21.30 5.91
C ALA A 10 12.78 -22.20 4.68
N GLY A 11 12.13 -23.37 4.62
CA GLY A 11 12.27 -24.27 3.47
C GLY A 11 11.68 -23.69 2.19
N SER A 12 10.52 -23.04 2.29
CA SER A 12 9.91 -22.31 1.16
C SER A 12 10.80 -21.16 0.67
N LEU A 13 11.43 -20.40 1.58
CA LEU A 13 12.35 -19.32 1.22
C LEU A 13 13.58 -19.80 0.47
N VAL A 14 14.16 -20.95 0.85
CA VAL A 14 15.34 -21.49 0.18
C VAL A 14 15.03 -21.77 -1.30
N ILE A 15 13.95 -22.50 -1.58
CA ILE A 15 13.60 -22.87 -2.94
C ILE A 15 13.13 -21.66 -3.76
N SER A 16 12.33 -20.76 -3.18
CA SER A 16 11.83 -19.59 -3.89
C SER A 16 12.98 -18.62 -4.20
N ASN A 17 13.88 -18.36 -3.25
CA ASN A 17 15.05 -17.51 -3.46
C ASN A 17 15.98 -18.10 -4.54
N ALA A 18 16.22 -19.41 -4.54
CA ALA A 18 17.03 -20.06 -5.57
C ALA A 18 16.43 -19.87 -6.98
N CYS A 19 15.12 -20.06 -7.13
CA CYS A 19 14.42 -19.85 -8.40
C CYS A 19 14.50 -18.39 -8.87
N THR A 20 14.25 -17.43 -7.98
CA THR A 20 14.33 -16.00 -8.31
C THR A 20 15.74 -15.64 -8.75
N LEU A 21 16.78 -16.04 -8.00
CA LEU A 21 18.16 -15.76 -8.36
C LEU A 21 18.57 -16.41 -9.69
N ALA A 22 18.11 -17.62 -9.99
CA ALA A 22 18.37 -18.25 -11.28
C ALA A 22 17.81 -17.43 -12.45
N GLY A 23 16.59 -16.90 -12.32
CA GLY A 23 15.99 -16.00 -13.31
C GLY A 23 16.76 -14.68 -13.46
N ILE A 24 17.22 -14.11 -12.35
CA ILE A 24 18.05 -12.89 -12.34
C ILE A 24 19.39 -13.16 -13.04
N CYS A 25 20.08 -14.25 -12.71
CA CYS A 25 21.33 -14.65 -13.36
C CYS A 25 21.13 -14.83 -14.87
N LEU A 26 20.05 -15.51 -15.29
CA LEU A 26 19.75 -15.66 -16.71
C LEU A 26 19.57 -14.31 -17.42
N ALA A 27 18.80 -13.40 -16.83
CA ALA A 27 18.59 -12.07 -17.41
C ALA A 27 19.90 -11.29 -17.55
N GLN A 28 20.78 -11.38 -16.53
CA GLN A 28 22.10 -10.73 -16.57
C GLN A 28 23.07 -11.41 -17.53
N LEU A 29 22.93 -12.70 -17.80
CA LEU A 29 23.73 -13.40 -18.82
C LEU A 29 23.31 -13.02 -20.25
N ILE A 30 22.01 -12.78 -20.47
CA ILE A 30 21.49 -12.36 -21.77
C ILE A 30 21.87 -10.90 -22.06
N ASN A 31 21.67 -10.00 -21.09
CA ASN A 31 21.98 -8.58 -21.25
C ASN A 31 22.41 -7.97 -19.90
N PRO A 32 23.73 -7.91 -19.62
CA PRO A 32 24.28 -7.36 -18.39
C PRO A 32 23.82 -5.92 -18.15
N GLY A 33 23.38 -5.63 -16.92
CA GLY A 33 22.85 -4.31 -16.54
C GLY A 33 21.36 -4.12 -16.83
N THR A 34 20.67 -5.15 -17.33
CA THR A 34 19.20 -5.13 -17.45
C THR A 34 18.56 -4.82 -16.10
N PRO A 35 17.61 -3.87 -16.01
CA PRO A 35 16.89 -3.57 -14.77
C PRO A 35 16.12 -4.78 -14.26
N ILE A 36 16.29 -5.09 -12.98
CA ILE A 36 15.65 -6.23 -12.32
C ILE A 36 15.03 -5.75 -11.01
N VAL A 37 13.86 -6.30 -10.69
CA VAL A 37 13.21 -6.15 -9.39
C VAL A 37 13.14 -7.53 -8.74
N TYR A 38 13.74 -7.66 -7.57
CA TYR A 38 13.71 -8.88 -6.77
C TYR A 38 12.33 -9.05 -6.17
N GLY A 39 11.68 -10.18 -6.42
CA GLY A 39 10.37 -10.49 -5.86
C GLY A 39 10.25 -11.96 -5.54
N LEU A 40 9.60 -12.24 -4.41
CA LEU A 40 9.33 -13.59 -3.94
C LEU A 40 7.89 -13.66 -3.45
N GLY A 41 7.12 -14.58 -4.03
CA GLY A 41 5.83 -15.01 -3.46
C GLY A 41 6.08 -16.09 -2.42
N GLY A 42 5.37 -16.04 -1.30
CA GLY A 42 5.58 -16.98 -0.21
C GLY A 42 4.43 -17.06 0.77
N SER A 43 3.25 -17.34 0.23
CA SER A 43 2.03 -17.38 1.03
C SER A 43 1.61 -18.80 1.40
N PRO A 44 0.95 -18.99 2.56
CA PRO A 44 0.50 -20.30 2.97
C PRO A 44 -0.60 -20.84 2.04
N THR A 45 -0.72 -22.16 2.03
CA THR A 45 -1.86 -22.86 1.45
C THR A 45 -2.75 -23.33 2.59
N ASP A 46 -4.06 -23.16 2.47
CA ASP A 46 -5.03 -23.78 3.37
C ASP A 46 -4.96 -25.30 3.21
N MET A 47 -4.62 -26.02 4.28
CA MET A 47 -4.49 -27.49 4.21
C MET A 47 -5.84 -28.22 4.13
N LYS A 48 -6.96 -27.56 4.48
CA LYS A 48 -8.30 -28.15 4.37
C LYS A 48 -8.87 -27.98 2.96
N THR A 49 -8.69 -26.80 2.37
CA THR A 49 -9.31 -26.46 1.08
C THR A 49 -8.35 -26.55 -0.09
N GLY A 50 -7.04 -26.59 0.16
CA GLY A 50 -6.00 -26.43 -0.86
C GLY A 50 -5.89 -25.00 -1.40
N GLY A 51 -6.66 -24.05 -0.84
CA GLY A 51 -6.72 -22.67 -1.29
C GLY A 51 -5.42 -21.91 -1.01
N TYR A 52 -5.11 -20.96 -1.87
CA TYR A 52 -4.09 -19.96 -1.60
C TYR A 52 -4.62 -18.99 -0.56
N ILE A 53 -3.84 -18.71 0.49
CA ILE A 53 -4.20 -17.74 1.53
C ILE A 53 -3.22 -16.59 1.38
N ASN A 54 -3.72 -15.36 1.23
CA ASN A 54 -2.94 -14.15 1.38
C ASN A 54 -3.19 -13.49 2.73
N ALA A 55 -2.40 -12.44 2.98
CA ALA A 55 -2.57 -11.53 4.09
C ALA A 55 -2.56 -12.21 5.45
N SER A 56 -1.85 -13.34 5.56
CA SER A 56 -1.62 -14.02 6.83
C SER A 56 -0.42 -13.40 7.57
N PRO A 57 -0.26 -13.66 8.88
CA PRO A 57 0.93 -13.26 9.61
C PRO A 57 2.23 -13.86 9.03
N GLU A 58 2.16 -15.05 8.43
CA GLU A 58 3.28 -15.66 7.72
C GLU A 58 3.66 -14.87 6.46
N ASP A 59 2.69 -14.32 5.73
CA ASP A 59 2.94 -13.43 4.58
C ASP A 59 3.65 -12.14 4.98
N ALA A 60 3.24 -11.55 6.11
CA ALA A 60 3.88 -10.37 6.65
C ALA A 60 5.35 -10.66 7.02
N LYS A 61 5.60 -11.77 7.72
CA LYS A 61 6.98 -12.22 8.03
C LYS A 61 7.78 -12.49 6.75
N HIS A 62 7.19 -13.17 5.79
CA HIS A 62 7.82 -13.45 4.51
C HIS A 62 8.21 -12.14 3.80
N THR A 63 7.31 -11.15 3.76
CA THR A 63 7.57 -9.83 3.17
C THR A 63 8.77 -9.13 3.79
N ALA A 64 8.89 -9.14 5.12
CA ALA A 64 10.04 -8.57 5.81
C ALA A 64 11.36 -9.28 5.45
N ILE A 65 11.35 -10.63 5.43
CA ILE A 65 12.55 -11.42 5.10
C ILE A 65 12.97 -11.22 3.64
N VAL A 66 12.03 -11.24 2.70
CA VAL A 66 12.28 -10.99 1.27
C VAL A 66 12.92 -9.61 1.08
N THR A 67 12.45 -8.61 1.82
CA THR A 67 13.02 -7.27 1.73
C THR A 67 14.44 -7.22 2.28
N ALA A 68 14.73 -7.90 3.40
CA ALA A 68 16.10 -8.02 3.89
C ALA A 68 17.03 -8.73 2.89
N LEU A 69 16.55 -9.79 2.21
CA LEU A 69 17.31 -10.46 1.15
C LEU A 69 17.56 -9.54 -0.05
N SER A 70 16.56 -8.76 -0.46
CA SER A 70 16.71 -7.79 -1.55
C SER A 70 17.79 -6.74 -1.26
N GLN A 71 17.87 -6.28 -0.01
CA GLN A 71 18.88 -5.35 0.47
C GLN A 71 20.27 -6.00 0.46
N TYR A 72 20.35 -7.27 0.88
CA TYR A 72 21.59 -8.04 0.82
C TYR A 72 22.12 -8.19 -0.62
N TYR A 73 21.23 -8.42 -1.60
CA TYR A 73 21.63 -8.48 -3.01
C TYR A 73 21.78 -7.11 -3.68
N ASN A 74 21.40 -6.03 -3.00
CA ASN A 74 21.34 -4.66 -3.54
C ASN A 74 20.47 -4.56 -4.80
N ILE A 75 19.29 -5.20 -4.79
CA ILE A 75 18.31 -5.19 -5.87
C ILE A 75 16.98 -4.63 -5.34
N PRO A 76 16.29 -3.72 -6.06
CA PRO A 76 14.98 -3.23 -5.65
C PRO A 76 13.98 -4.36 -5.37
N CYS A 77 13.18 -4.22 -4.32
CA CYS A 77 12.23 -5.24 -3.88
C CYS A 77 10.81 -4.97 -4.39
N ARG A 78 10.18 -5.98 -5.01
CA ARG A 78 8.73 -6.07 -5.15
C ARG A 78 8.18 -7.06 -4.16
N SER A 79 7.20 -6.65 -3.38
CA SER A 79 6.45 -7.54 -2.50
C SER A 79 4.96 -7.21 -2.52
N GLN A 80 4.22 -7.82 -1.61
CA GLN A 80 2.78 -7.71 -1.45
C GLN A 80 2.31 -6.25 -1.21
N GLY A 81 1.00 -6.04 -1.27
CA GLY A 81 0.34 -4.75 -1.04
C GLY A 81 -0.83 -4.84 -0.07
N ALA A 82 -1.91 -4.13 -0.33
CA ALA A 82 -3.14 -4.11 0.47
C ALA A 82 -4.00 -5.37 0.20
N LEU A 83 -3.48 -6.52 0.59
CA LEU A 83 -4.10 -7.82 0.34
C LEU A 83 -5.12 -8.19 1.42
N THR A 84 -6.13 -8.95 1.01
CA THR A 84 -7.15 -9.47 1.90
C THR A 84 -7.84 -10.71 1.30
N GLU A 85 -8.31 -11.60 2.17
CA GLU A 85 -9.17 -12.73 1.84
C GLU A 85 -10.67 -12.36 1.82
N SER A 86 -11.02 -11.19 2.36
CA SER A 86 -12.41 -10.72 2.34
C SER A 86 -12.88 -10.41 0.92
N PHE A 87 -14.19 -10.51 0.72
CA PHE A 87 -14.89 -10.11 -0.50
C PHE A 87 -15.74 -8.85 -0.30
N SER A 88 -15.56 -8.15 0.82
CA SER A 88 -16.32 -6.94 1.15
C SER A 88 -15.47 -5.96 1.95
N LEU A 89 -15.90 -4.69 1.99
CA LEU A 89 -15.16 -3.64 2.70
C LEU A 89 -15.50 -3.67 4.19
N ASP A 90 -15.02 -4.71 4.87
CA ASP A 90 -15.28 -4.99 6.27
C ASP A 90 -14.02 -4.85 7.15
N TYR A 91 -14.16 -5.21 8.43
CA TYR A 91 -13.03 -5.20 9.35
C TYR A 91 -11.89 -6.11 8.87
N GLN A 92 -12.20 -7.28 8.31
CA GLN A 92 -11.20 -8.21 7.80
C GLN A 92 -10.39 -7.55 6.68
N ALA A 93 -11.06 -6.94 5.70
CA ALA A 93 -10.40 -6.22 4.60
C ALA A 93 -9.47 -5.13 5.10
N GLY A 94 -9.92 -4.30 6.04
CA GLY A 94 -9.11 -3.23 6.62
C GLY A 94 -7.92 -3.74 7.42
N MET A 95 -8.14 -4.72 8.30
CA MET A 95 -7.12 -5.30 9.18
C MET A 95 -6.01 -5.99 8.38
N GLU A 96 -6.37 -6.87 7.45
CA GLU A 96 -5.42 -7.64 6.63
C GLU A 96 -4.61 -6.73 5.71
N SER A 97 -5.29 -5.79 5.03
CA SER A 97 -4.63 -4.84 4.12
C SER A 97 -3.66 -3.94 4.87
N SER A 98 -4.05 -3.44 6.05
CA SER A 98 -3.21 -2.61 6.90
C SER A 98 -1.98 -3.35 7.41
N MET A 99 -2.14 -4.60 7.88
CA MET A 99 -1.03 -5.44 8.33
C MET A 99 -0.01 -5.63 7.21
N MET A 100 -0.48 -6.02 6.03
CA MET A 100 0.40 -6.31 4.90
C MET A 100 1.11 -5.06 4.37
N LEU A 101 0.36 -4.00 4.08
CA LEU A 101 0.91 -2.80 3.49
C LEU A 101 1.84 -2.04 4.46
N THR A 102 1.50 -2.00 5.75
CA THR A 102 2.38 -1.41 6.78
C THR A 102 3.66 -2.21 6.91
N THR A 103 3.58 -3.55 6.92
CA THR A 103 4.78 -4.40 6.97
C THR A 103 5.67 -4.19 5.75
N ALA A 104 5.08 -4.13 4.55
CA ALA A 104 5.83 -3.86 3.32
C ALA A 104 6.54 -2.50 3.37
N ALA A 105 5.81 -1.44 3.74
CA ALA A 105 6.32 -0.09 3.83
C ALA A 105 7.48 0.04 4.83
N LEU A 106 7.29 -0.44 6.06
CA LEU A 106 8.29 -0.34 7.12
C LEU A 106 9.49 -1.28 6.92
N SER A 107 9.34 -2.34 6.12
CA SER A 107 10.46 -3.23 5.76
C SER A 107 11.35 -2.64 4.65
N GLY A 108 10.86 -1.63 3.90
CA GLY A 108 11.60 -1.03 2.78
C GLY A 108 11.30 -1.66 1.41
N VAL A 109 10.09 -2.18 1.20
CA VAL A 109 9.64 -2.63 -0.12
C VAL A 109 9.63 -1.45 -1.10
N HIS A 110 10.16 -1.65 -2.31
CA HIS A 110 10.28 -0.59 -3.31
C HIS A 110 9.05 -0.52 -4.22
N VAL A 111 8.44 -1.67 -4.50
CA VAL A 111 7.26 -1.78 -5.38
C VAL A 111 6.21 -2.68 -4.73
N SER A 112 5.06 -2.09 -4.39
CA SER A 112 3.86 -2.83 -3.98
C SER A 112 2.87 -2.88 -5.14
N LEU A 113 2.85 -4.00 -5.87
CA LEU A 113 2.04 -4.12 -7.10
C LEU A 113 0.54 -4.09 -6.83
N HIS A 114 0.11 -4.69 -5.73
CA HIS A 114 -1.30 -4.80 -5.33
C HIS A 114 -1.61 -3.82 -4.21
N ALA A 115 -1.17 -2.57 -4.35
CA ALA A 115 -1.34 -1.56 -3.31
C ALA A 115 -2.81 -1.16 -3.07
N CYS A 116 -3.69 -1.33 -4.08
CA CYS A 116 -5.10 -0.95 -3.97
C CYS A 116 -6.04 -1.93 -4.69
N GLY A 117 -7.21 -2.17 -4.08
CA GLY A 117 -8.41 -2.68 -4.73
C GLY A 117 -8.62 -4.18 -4.71
N THR A 118 -7.65 -4.98 -4.22
CA THR A 118 -7.74 -6.45 -4.31
C THR A 118 -8.65 -7.08 -3.26
N TYR A 119 -9.41 -8.10 -3.67
CA TYR A 119 -10.23 -8.96 -2.80
C TYR A 119 -10.00 -10.45 -3.06
N GLY A 120 -10.36 -11.26 -2.06
CA GLY A 120 -10.48 -12.70 -2.19
C GLY A 120 -9.23 -13.36 -2.72
N SER A 121 -8.08 -13.10 -2.12
CA SER A 121 -6.82 -13.68 -2.57
C SER A 121 -6.39 -13.29 -4.00
N MET A 122 -6.63 -12.03 -4.37
CA MET A 122 -6.41 -11.46 -5.71
C MET A 122 -7.36 -12.00 -6.80
N LEU A 123 -8.47 -12.66 -6.43
CA LEU A 123 -9.49 -13.13 -7.39
C LEU A 123 -10.34 -12.00 -7.96
N ALA A 124 -10.52 -10.91 -7.20
CA ALA A 124 -11.39 -9.81 -7.59
C ALA A 124 -10.75 -8.45 -7.31
N MET A 125 -11.28 -7.43 -7.99
CA MET A 125 -10.99 -6.02 -7.72
C MET A 125 -12.30 -5.28 -7.42
N SER A 126 -12.27 -4.36 -6.47
CA SER A 126 -13.36 -3.44 -6.17
C SER A 126 -12.87 -2.00 -6.23
N PHE A 127 -13.67 -1.13 -6.83
CA PHE A 127 -13.38 0.30 -6.89
C PHE A 127 -13.50 0.95 -5.51
N GLU A 128 -14.48 0.55 -4.70
CA GLU A 128 -14.65 1.02 -3.32
C GLU A 128 -13.43 0.66 -2.47
N LYS A 129 -12.97 -0.58 -2.59
CA LYS A 129 -11.72 -1.05 -1.95
C LYS A 129 -10.52 -0.28 -2.45
N PHE A 130 -10.47 0.05 -3.75
CA PHE A 130 -9.38 0.84 -4.32
C PHE A 130 -9.28 2.22 -3.66
N ILE A 131 -10.42 2.92 -3.51
CA ILE A 131 -10.49 4.22 -2.83
C ILE A 131 -10.09 4.09 -1.35
N ALA A 132 -10.54 3.05 -0.67
CA ALA A 132 -10.17 2.81 0.73
C ALA A 132 -8.67 2.52 0.91
N ASP A 133 -8.09 1.71 0.02
CA ASP A 133 -6.67 1.37 0.06
C ASP A 133 -5.78 2.55 -0.35
N GLU A 134 -6.26 3.45 -1.19
CA GLU A 134 -5.55 4.69 -1.50
C GLU A 134 -5.44 5.58 -0.25
N ASP A 135 -6.53 5.73 0.52
CA ASP A 135 -6.51 6.47 1.78
C ASP A 135 -5.56 5.82 2.81
N LEU A 136 -5.51 4.48 2.84
CA LEU A 136 -4.53 3.70 3.61
C LEU A 136 -3.09 3.95 3.12
N CYS A 137 -2.85 3.98 1.81
CA CYS A 137 -1.55 4.32 1.24
C CYS A 137 -1.10 5.73 1.66
N CYS A 138 -2.02 6.71 1.67
CA CYS A 138 -1.74 8.06 2.14
C CYS A 138 -1.41 8.11 3.64
N ALA A 139 -2.13 7.34 4.46
CA ALA A 139 -1.85 7.20 5.88
C ALA A 139 -0.45 6.60 6.11
N ILE A 140 -0.10 5.53 5.39
CA ILE A 140 1.21 4.87 5.50
C ILE A 140 2.34 5.76 4.97
N LYS A 141 2.12 6.48 3.86
CA LYS A 141 3.07 7.50 3.39
C LYS A 141 3.34 8.55 4.45
N THR A 142 2.31 8.95 5.21
CA THR A 142 2.50 9.87 6.34
C THR A 142 3.24 9.21 7.50
N LEU A 143 2.93 7.96 7.82
CA LEU A 143 3.65 7.17 8.84
C LEU A 143 5.16 7.05 8.53
N MET A 144 5.52 6.93 7.25
CA MET A 144 6.91 6.85 6.80
C MET A 144 7.64 8.20 6.80
N LYS A 145 6.93 9.34 6.95
CA LYS A 145 7.60 10.64 6.99
C LYS A 145 8.45 10.74 8.25
N PRO A 146 9.73 11.14 8.13
CA PRO A 146 10.56 11.43 9.30
C PRO A 146 9.93 12.52 10.18
N ILE A 147 10.09 12.38 11.48
CA ILE A 147 9.67 13.40 12.45
C ILE A 147 10.70 14.54 12.43
N GLU A 148 10.21 15.77 12.46
CA GLU A 148 11.04 16.96 12.59
C GLU A 148 11.57 17.09 14.04
N PHE A 149 12.89 17.23 14.20
CA PHE A 149 13.55 17.46 15.48
C PHE A 149 14.27 18.82 15.51
N SER A 150 13.54 19.89 15.19
CA SER A 150 14.01 21.28 15.25
C SER A 150 13.61 21.96 16.58
N GLU A 151 14.26 23.07 16.93
CA GLU A 151 13.89 23.86 18.11
C GLU A 151 12.43 24.33 18.07
N ASP A 152 11.92 24.70 16.88
CA ASP A 152 10.51 25.06 16.67
C ASP A 152 9.57 23.87 16.92
N ALA A 153 9.92 22.68 16.43
CA ALA A 153 9.14 21.46 16.62
C ALA A 153 9.07 21.05 18.10
N PHE A 154 10.16 21.24 18.86
CA PHE A 154 10.15 20.97 20.30
C PHE A 154 9.26 21.95 21.08
N ALA A 155 9.05 23.17 20.57
CA ALA A 155 8.19 24.19 21.17
C ALA A 155 8.45 24.44 22.67
N MET A 156 9.70 24.31 23.12
CA MET A 156 10.04 24.30 24.56
C MET A 156 9.64 25.59 25.28
N ASP A 157 9.78 26.74 24.64
CA ASP A 157 9.40 28.03 25.23
C ASP A 157 7.89 28.19 25.35
N LEU A 158 7.13 27.67 24.36
CA LEU A 158 5.67 27.63 24.42
C LEU A 158 5.19 26.73 25.57
N ILE A 159 5.81 25.56 25.73
CA ILE A 159 5.52 24.62 26.82
C ILE A 159 5.76 25.29 28.18
N LYS A 160 6.91 25.96 28.35
CA LYS A 160 7.23 26.70 29.59
C LYS A 160 6.25 27.86 29.84
N LYS A 161 5.88 28.61 28.79
CA LYS A 161 4.95 29.74 28.86
C LYS A 161 3.56 29.31 29.36
N LEU A 162 3.02 28.20 28.84
CA LEU A 162 1.69 27.72 29.19
C LEU A 162 1.65 26.97 30.53
N GLY A 163 2.77 26.39 30.95
CA GLY A 163 2.86 25.66 32.22
C GLY A 163 1.88 24.49 32.31
N THR A 164 1.39 24.21 33.51
CA THR A 164 0.55 23.02 33.79
C THR A 164 -0.93 23.18 33.46
N SER A 165 -1.40 24.39 33.17
CA SER A 165 -2.84 24.70 33.08
C SER A 165 -3.22 25.45 31.79
N GLY A 166 -2.27 25.69 30.89
CA GLY A 166 -2.52 26.36 29.62
C GLY A 166 -3.10 25.44 28.54
N THR A 167 -3.70 26.06 27.51
CA THR A 167 -4.18 25.39 26.30
C THR A 167 -3.38 25.86 25.09
N TYR A 168 -3.01 24.93 24.20
CA TYR A 168 -2.25 25.22 22.98
C TYR A 168 -3.14 25.68 21.82
N LEU A 169 -4.46 25.51 21.92
CA LEU A 169 -5.40 25.70 20.80
C LEU A 169 -5.37 27.11 20.20
N LEU A 170 -5.14 28.13 21.02
CA LEU A 170 -5.16 29.54 20.61
C LEU A 170 -3.75 30.09 20.32
N GLU A 171 -2.71 29.26 20.42
CA GLU A 171 -1.33 29.70 20.24
C GLU A 171 -0.95 29.74 18.76
N SER A 172 -0.12 30.71 18.40
CA SER A 172 0.31 30.94 17.01
C SER A 172 1.01 29.71 16.40
N HIS A 173 1.79 28.98 17.21
CA HIS A 173 2.44 27.73 16.81
C HIS A 173 1.43 26.69 16.31
N THR A 174 0.31 26.52 17.03
CA THR A 174 -0.76 25.62 16.58
C THR A 174 -1.47 26.16 15.34
N ALA A 175 -1.80 27.45 15.31
CA ALA A 175 -2.51 28.07 14.18
C ALA A 175 -1.73 27.99 12.85
N THR A 176 -0.40 28.08 12.91
CA THR A 176 0.46 28.02 11.72
C THR A 176 0.70 26.60 11.22
N ARG A 177 0.68 25.59 12.11
CA ARG A 177 1.00 24.20 11.77
C ARG A 177 -0.22 23.29 11.61
N CYS A 178 -1.40 23.66 12.12
CA CYS A 178 -2.57 22.77 12.21
C CYS A 178 -3.05 22.15 10.89
N ARG A 179 -2.73 22.77 9.74
CA ARG A 179 -3.12 22.28 8.41
C ARG A 179 -2.08 21.37 7.76
N SER A 180 -0.84 21.36 8.25
CA SER A 180 0.28 20.59 7.69
C SER A 180 0.76 19.46 8.60
N GLU A 181 0.53 19.56 9.90
CA GLU A 181 1.08 18.63 10.90
C GLU A 181 0.43 17.24 10.84
N PHE A 182 -0.86 17.16 10.49
CA PHE A 182 -1.63 15.93 10.55
C PHE A 182 -2.10 15.47 9.19
N PHE A 183 -2.08 14.15 8.97
CA PHE A 183 -2.75 13.52 7.84
C PHE A 183 -4.26 13.77 7.91
N ILE A 184 -4.85 14.24 6.82
CA ILE A 184 -6.30 14.38 6.66
C ILE A 184 -6.76 13.33 5.64
N PRO A 185 -7.57 12.34 6.03
CA PRO A 185 -8.07 11.32 5.12
C PRO A 185 -9.14 11.87 4.19
N ASP A 186 -9.22 11.31 2.98
CA ASP A 186 -10.28 11.59 2.01
C ASP A 186 -11.53 10.75 2.31
N LEU A 187 -11.32 9.49 2.70
CA LEU A 187 -12.40 8.54 2.97
C LEU A 187 -12.68 8.41 4.46
N ASN A 188 -11.68 8.20 5.32
CA ASN A 188 -11.94 8.00 6.75
C ASN A 188 -12.57 9.22 7.42
N ILE A 189 -13.51 9.02 8.34
CA ILE A 189 -14.21 10.11 9.02
C ILE A 189 -13.59 10.39 10.37
N ARG A 190 -13.36 11.68 10.65
CA ARG A 190 -12.96 12.18 11.98
C ARG A 190 -13.93 13.27 12.39
N THR A 191 -15.10 12.87 12.86
CA THR A 191 -16.16 13.78 13.28
C THR A 191 -16.67 13.43 14.67
N ILE A 192 -17.30 14.39 15.32
CA ILE A 192 -17.94 14.18 16.63
C ILE A 192 -19.18 13.29 16.49
N HIS A 193 -19.54 12.57 17.56
CA HIS A 193 -20.63 11.58 17.53
C HIS A 193 -21.97 12.15 17.02
N SER A 194 -22.36 13.35 17.43
CA SER A 194 -23.62 13.97 16.97
C SER A 194 -23.64 14.16 15.45
N LYS A 195 -22.56 14.70 14.87
CA LYS A 195 -22.44 14.84 13.41
C LYS A 195 -22.38 13.49 12.70
N TRP A 196 -21.76 12.48 13.32
CA TRP A 196 -21.71 11.13 12.76
C TRP A 196 -23.10 10.49 12.67
N LEU A 197 -23.98 10.74 13.66
CA LEU A 197 -25.35 10.23 13.66
C LEU A 197 -26.23 10.83 12.54
N GLU A 198 -25.96 12.07 12.15
CA GLU A 198 -26.71 12.80 11.11
C GLU A 198 -26.15 12.58 9.70
N MET A 199 -24.95 12.03 9.60
CA MET A 199 -24.26 11.84 8.33
C MET A 199 -24.89 10.69 7.53
N GLU A 200 -25.09 10.91 6.23
CA GLU A 200 -25.51 9.88 5.29
C GLU A 200 -24.74 10.04 3.95
N PRO A 201 -24.19 8.96 3.38
CA PRO A 201 -24.18 7.60 3.91
C PRO A 201 -23.14 7.41 5.02
N ARG A 202 -23.40 6.53 5.99
CA ARG A 202 -22.41 6.18 7.03
C ARG A 202 -21.42 5.12 6.59
N GLN A 203 -21.93 4.16 5.82
CA GLN A 203 -21.15 3.00 5.40
C GLN A 203 -20.00 3.42 4.48
N MET A 204 -18.84 2.82 4.71
CA MET A 204 -17.60 3.22 4.04
C MET A 204 -17.63 2.91 2.55
N ASP A 205 -18.22 1.77 2.17
CA ASP A 205 -18.42 1.37 0.78
C ASP A 205 -19.23 2.41 0.00
N GLN A 206 -20.36 2.87 0.54
CA GLN A 206 -21.21 3.88 -0.10
C GLN A 206 -20.49 5.24 -0.23
N ARG A 207 -19.75 5.65 0.80
CA ARG A 207 -18.93 6.87 0.74
C ARG A 207 -17.79 6.74 -0.28
N ALA A 208 -17.18 5.56 -0.40
CA ALA A 208 -16.17 5.29 -1.40
C ALA A 208 -16.75 5.34 -2.82
N SER A 209 -17.95 4.79 -3.05
CA SER A 209 -18.65 4.89 -4.34
C SER A 209 -18.96 6.35 -4.71
N GLN A 210 -19.41 7.18 -3.76
CA GLN A 210 -19.63 8.62 -4.00
C GLN A 210 -18.34 9.37 -4.37
N LEU A 211 -17.23 9.06 -3.70
CA LEU A 211 -15.93 9.64 -4.01
C LEU A 211 -15.42 9.19 -5.38
N LEU A 212 -15.62 7.90 -5.72
CA LEU A 212 -15.30 7.35 -7.04
C LEU A 212 -16.05 8.09 -8.14
N GLU A 213 -17.38 8.21 -8.03
CA GLU A 213 -18.21 8.89 -9.03
C GLU A 213 -17.73 10.34 -9.25
N LYS A 214 -17.48 11.07 -8.16
CA LYS A 214 -16.94 12.43 -8.23
C LYS A 214 -15.60 12.48 -8.97
N ARG A 215 -14.69 11.54 -8.71
CA ARG A 215 -13.36 11.50 -9.34
C ARG A 215 -13.44 11.12 -10.82
N LEU A 216 -14.33 10.21 -11.20
CA LEU A 216 -14.55 9.83 -12.60
C LEU A 216 -15.14 11.00 -13.41
N LEU A 217 -16.09 11.74 -12.84
CA LEU A 217 -16.67 12.92 -13.49
C LEU A 217 -15.66 14.07 -13.65
N ALA A 218 -14.71 14.18 -12.73
CA ALA A 218 -13.66 15.21 -12.76
C ALA A 218 -12.40 14.75 -13.52
N TYR A 219 -12.36 13.53 -14.06
CA TYR A 219 -11.17 13.02 -14.73
C TYR A 219 -10.95 13.71 -16.08
N GLU A 220 -9.77 14.28 -16.24
CA GLU A 220 -9.27 14.80 -17.52
C GLU A 220 -8.06 13.95 -17.94
N LYS A 221 -8.09 13.45 -19.19
CA LYS A 221 -6.98 12.65 -19.73
C LYS A 221 -5.70 13.51 -19.75
N PRO A 222 -4.57 13.02 -19.21
CA PRO A 222 -3.29 13.71 -19.33
C PRO A 222 -2.90 13.93 -20.79
N ASP A 223 -2.24 15.04 -21.07
CA ASP A 223 -1.78 15.38 -22.42
C ASP A 223 -0.79 14.32 -22.95
N ILE A 224 -0.90 14.02 -24.24
CA ILE A 224 -0.04 13.06 -24.95
C ILE A 224 0.26 13.63 -26.34
N ASP A 225 1.52 13.50 -26.78
CA ASP A 225 1.92 13.91 -28.12
C ASP A 225 1.00 13.23 -29.17
N PRO A 226 0.28 14.00 -30.01
CA PRO A 226 -0.65 13.45 -30.99
C PRO A 226 0.01 12.50 -32.00
N LEU A 227 1.29 12.69 -32.33
CA LEU A 227 2.02 11.79 -33.21
C LEU A 227 2.28 10.44 -32.53
N ILE A 228 2.68 10.47 -31.26
CA ILE A 228 2.89 9.24 -30.48
C ILE A 228 1.57 8.49 -30.32
N GLU A 229 0.47 9.17 -29.98
CA GLU A 229 -0.85 8.54 -29.85
C GLU A 229 -1.28 7.88 -31.17
N LYS A 230 -1.08 8.55 -32.30
CA LYS A 230 -1.36 8.00 -33.62
C LYS A 230 -0.50 6.77 -33.93
N ASP A 231 0.80 6.82 -33.62
CA ASP A 231 1.71 5.70 -33.86
C ASP A 231 1.33 4.47 -33.01
N LEU A 232 0.91 4.68 -31.76
CA LEU A 232 0.42 3.61 -30.88
C LEU A 232 -0.85 2.95 -31.44
N ILE A 233 -1.81 3.75 -31.91
CA ILE A 233 -3.06 3.24 -32.51
C ILE A 233 -2.74 2.40 -33.76
N ASN A 234 -1.92 2.93 -34.67
CA ASN A 234 -1.54 2.23 -35.90
C ASN A 234 -0.81 0.92 -35.61
N TYR A 235 0.10 0.90 -34.63
CA TYR A 235 0.80 -0.32 -34.22
C TYR A 235 -0.18 -1.41 -33.77
N VAL A 236 -1.17 -1.05 -32.95
CA VAL A 236 -2.20 -1.98 -32.46
C VAL A 236 -3.07 -2.50 -33.60
N GLU A 237 -3.49 -1.63 -34.51
CA GLU A 237 -4.32 -2.00 -35.66
C GLU A 237 -3.60 -2.96 -36.61
N ASN A 238 -2.32 -2.67 -36.92
CA ASN A 238 -1.51 -3.52 -37.78
C ASN A 238 -1.24 -4.90 -37.17
N LYS A 239 -1.14 -5.01 -35.83
CA LYS A 239 -0.96 -6.30 -35.14
C LYS A 239 -2.24 -7.14 -35.04
N LYS A 240 -3.40 -6.54 -35.27
CA LYS A 240 -4.69 -7.25 -35.29
C LYS A 240 -4.99 -7.91 -36.63
N GLN A 241 -4.30 -7.50 -37.71
CA GLN A 241 -4.35 -8.14 -39.03
C GLN A 241 -3.46 -9.39 -39.05
#